data_AF-A0A7S1RM72-F1
#
_entry.id   AF-A0A7S1RM72-F1
#
_cell.length_a   1.000
_cell.length_b   1.000
_cell.length_c   1.000
_cell.angle_alpha   90.00
_cell.angle_beta   90.00
_cell.angle_gamma   90.00
#
_symmetry.space_group_name_H-M   'P 1'
#
loop_
_entity.id
_entity.type
_entity.pdbx_description
1 polymer ?
#
loop_
_entity_poly.entity_id
_entity_poly.type
_entity_poly.pdbx_seq_one_letter_code
_entity_poly.pdbx_strand_id
1 'polypeptide(L)'
;MAFSQRQACLGKTACLETQSSWPGPGRASDSEAVAPLPPEEVARAEARCRALAELASLKQRVPVKVVDLAEAYDEERNEYRFHKGIDESGFPEEGEPLRYVREDKLDEKVAQPYEVLRDRVAVRKLPHTNARVLEVLELGQVVQVFEWDETWTWRKTHSKLRGGIGGLVEAWVMIRHDNLGRLLAPVGYQEDPQPTAPEEVSVSALGMAEEPAREEERGRRGGAGPEFEAVVQANAWLIRNHDELRYCISEMGVATAEPTDMVTTADGTQIMPAADILAVMGAGRAPYEVVRRPLVIARSAPTPSGKMLSAVNVGTIVDTYGMDASGLWVRVFGQFGSCPLFGPAWMLIEHTEFGTLLRAVH
;
A
#
# COMPACT_ATOMS: atom_id res chain seq x y z
N MET A 1 -74.01 -38.29 27.24
CA MET A 1 -74.24 -37.19 26.27
C MET A 1 -73.16 -37.30 25.20
N ALA A 2 -73.57 -37.42 23.92
CA ALA A 2 -72.81 -37.43 22.63
C ALA A 2 -71.49 -38.25 22.57
N PHE A 3 -71.35 -39.42 21.92
CA PHE A 3 -71.57 -39.89 20.54
C PHE A 3 -70.84 -39.10 19.41
N SER A 4 -69.72 -39.69 18.97
CA SER A 4 -69.47 -40.18 17.60
C SER A 4 -69.01 -39.24 16.46
N GLN A 5 -68.27 -39.89 15.54
CA GLN A 5 -67.93 -39.53 14.16
C GLN A 5 -66.78 -38.53 13.95
N ARG A 6 -66.01 -38.52 12.85
CA ARG A 6 -65.66 -39.40 11.70
C ARG A 6 -64.45 -38.67 11.05
N GLN A 7 -63.38 -39.36 10.66
CA GLN A 7 -63.07 -39.78 9.28
C GLN A 7 -62.77 -38.65 8.26
N ALA A 8 -61.51 -38.63 7.82
CA ALA A 8 -60.93 -38.39 6.49
C ALA A 8 -61.56 -37.37 5.50
N CYS A 9 -60.70 -36.53 4.91
CA CYS A 9 -60.75 -36.23 3.47
C CYS A 9 -59.35 -35.87 2.91
N LEU A 10 -59.01 -36.58 1.84
CA LEU A 10 -57.91 -36.35 0.90
C LEU A 10 -58.16 -35.07 0.08
N GLY A 11 -57.11 -34.34 -0.26
CA GLY A 11 -57.15 -33.22 -1.19
C GLY A 11 -55.89 -33.13 -2.04
N LYS A 12 -55.97 -33.68 -3.25
CA LYS A 12 -54.99 -33.55 -4.35
C LYS A 12 -55.09 -32.16 -5.00
N THR A 13 -53.96 -31.55 -5.31
CA THR A 13 -53.77 -30.55 -6.39
C THR A 13 -52.31 -30.68 -6.84
N ALA A 14 -52.02 -31.36 -7.96
CA ALA A 14 -51.97 -30.82 -9.32
C ALA A 14 -50.89 -29.72 -9.47
N CYS A 15 -49.63 -30.13 -9.67
CA CYS A 15 -48.56 -29.28 -10.21
C CYS A 15 -48.51 -29.44 -11.72
N LEU A 16 -48.63 -28.30 -12.42
CA LEU A 16 -48.46 -28.15 -13.86
C LEU A 16 -46.98 -28.27 -14.22
N GLU A 17 -46.74 -29.04 -15.29
CA GLU A 17 -45.50 -29.14 -16.02
C GLU A 17 -45.11 -27.79 -16.64
N THR A 18 -43.85 -27.40 -16.50
CA THR A 18 -43.18 -26.55 -17.49
C THR A 18 -41.76 -27.05 -17.66
N GLN A 19 -41.53 -27.69 -18.80
CA GLN A 19 -40.23 -28.14 -19.25
C GLN A 19 -39.37 -26.93 -19.59
N SER A 20 -38.23 -26.77 -18.93
CA SER A 20 -37.10 -26.04 -19.49
C SER A 20 -35.83 -26.83 -19.23
N SER A 21 -35.23 -27.28 -20.32
CA SER A 21 -34.03 -28.10 -20.38
C SER A 21 -32.80 -27.24 -20.10
N TRP A 22 -32.14 -27.50 -18.98
CA TRP A 22 -30.73 -27.16 -18.76
C TRP A 22 -29.96 -28.47 -18.55
N PRO A 23 -28.78 -28.66 -19.17
CA PRO A 23 -27.98 -29.86 -18.97
C PRO A 23 -27.38 -29.81 -17.57
N GLY A 24 -27.85 -30.68 -16.68
CA GLY A 24 -27.31 -30.84 -15.34
C GLY A 24 -25.95 -31.55 -15.34
N PRO A 25 -25.05 -31.25 -14.40
CA PRO A 25 -23.84 -32.03 -14.18
C PRO A 25 -24.22 -33.42 -13.66
N GLY A 26 -23.50 -34.44 -14.14
CA GLY A 26 -23.78 -35.84 -13.88
C GLY A 26 -23.92 -36.17 -12.39
N ARG A 27 -25.06 -36.78 -12.05
CA ARG A 27 -25.27 -37.49 -10.77
C ARG A 27 -24.37 -38.73 -10.77
N ALA A 28 -23.24 -38.64 -10.07
CA ALA A 28 -22.66 -39.81 -9.41
C ALA A 28 -23.32 -39.91 -8.03
N SER A 29 -24.30 -40.79 -7.92
CA SER A 29 -24.97 -41.15 -6.68
C SER A 29 -24.15 -42.23 -5.97
N ASP A 30 -23.13 -41.81 -5.24
CA ASP A 30 -22.52 -42.58 -4.18
C ASP A 30 -22.56 -41.72 -2.91
N SER A 31 -23.68 -41.80 -2.19
CA SER A 31 -23.75 -41.25 -0.84
C SER A 31 -22.96 -42.18 0.08
N GLU A 32 -21.64 -42.01 0.09
CA GLU A 32 -20.80 -42.57 1.14
C GLU A 32 -21.35 -42.08 2.48
N ALA A 33 -21.79 -43.02 3.30
CA ALA A 33 -22.17 -42.75 4.68
C ALA A 33 -20.93 -42.20 5.39
N VAL A 34 -20.90 -40.87 5.59
CA VAL A 34 -19.83 -40.21 6.33
C VAL A 34 -19.78 -40.85 7.71
N ALA A 35 -18.69 -41.55 8.00
CA ALA A 35 -18.49 -42.20 9.28
C ALA A 35 -18.60 -41.14 10.39
N PRO A 36 -19.29 -41.45 11.50
CA PRO A 36 -19.41 -40.51 12.61
C PRO A 36 -18.03 -40.13 13.10
N LEU A 37 -17.80 -38.82 13.32
CA LEU A 37 -16.54 -38.32 13.83
C LEU A 37 -16.22 -38.99 15.18
N PRO A 38 -14.95 -39.32 15.44
CA PRO A 38 -14.55 -39.86 16.72
C PRO A 38 -14.92 -38.87 17.85
N PRO A 39 -15.33 -39.37 19.04
CA PRO A 39 -15.84 -38.54 20.13
C PRO A 39 -14.85 -37.46 20.59
N GLU A 40 -13.54 -37.67 20.40
CA GLU A 40 -12.51 -36.67 20.71
C GLU A 40 -12.54 -35.45 19.78
N GLU A 41 -12.88 -35.64 18.49
CA GLU A 41 -12.98 -34.53 17.53
C GLU A 41 -14.26 -33.73 17.76
N VAL A 42 -15.36 -34.40 18.13
CA VAL A 42 -16.60 -33.74 18.56
C VAL A 42 -16.34 -32.89 19.80
N ALA A 43 -15.62 -33.41 20.80
CA ALA A 43 -15.27 -32.65 22.00
C ALA A 43 -14.37 -31.44 21.70
N ARG A 44 -13.40 -31.55 20.78
CA ARG A 44 -12.56 -30.42 20.34
C ARG A 44 -13.38 -29.36 19.59
N ALA A 45 -14.30 -29.79 18.72
CA ALA A 45 -15.17 -28.87 17.99
C ALA A 45 -16.09 -28.09 18.96
N GLU A 46 -16.68 -28.77 19.93
CA GLU A 46 -17.50 -28.13 20.96
C GLU A 46 -16.72 -27.17 21.87
N ALA A 47 -15.48 -27.52 22.23
CA ALA A 47 -14.61 -26.64 23.00
C ALA A 47 -14.25 -25.38 22.21
N ARG A 48 -13.99 -25.51 20.90
CA ARG A 48 -13.72 -24.39 20.00
C ARG A 48 -14.95 -23.50 19.84
N CYS A 49 -16.14 -24.06 19.67
CA CYS A 49 -17.39 -23.30 19.62
C CYS A 49 -17.66 -22.53 20.92
N ARG A 50 -17.39 -23.13 22.09
CA ARG A 50 -17.51 -22.44 23.39
C ARG A 50 -16.53 -21.28 23.53
N ALA A 51 -15.25 -21.49 23.18
CA ALA A 51 -14.25 -20.42 23.23
C ALA A 51 -14.59 -19.24 22.30
N LEU A 52 -15.13 -19.52 21.12
CA LEU A 52 -15.60 -18.48 20.19
C LEU A 52 -16.82 -17.73 20.73
N ALA A 53 -17.77 -18.41 21.36
CA ALA A 53 -18.93 -17.77 22.00
C ALA A 53 -18.52 -16.89 23.20
N GLU A 54 -17.53 -17.32 23.97
CA GLU A 54 -16.99 -16.54 25.10
C GLU A 54 -16.25 -15.29 24.63
N LEU A 55 -15.42 -15.39 23.58
CA LEU A 55 -14.79 -14.24 22.93
C LEU A 55 -15.82 -13.25 22.38
N ALA A 56 -16.89 -13.74 21.73
CA ALA A 56 -17.96 -12.89 21.23
C ALA A 56 -18.71 -12.15 22.36
N SER A 57 -18.92 -12.80 23.50
CA SER A 57 -19.52 -12.20 24.69
C SER A 57 -18.61 -11.13 25.32
N LEU A 58 -17.28 -11.35 25.32
CA LEU A 58 -16.31 -10.35 25.78
C LEU A 58 -16.31 -9.09 24.91
N LYS A 59 -16.42 -9.22 23.58
CA LYS A 59 -16.51 -8.07 22.67
C LYS A 59 -17.72 -7.18 22.95
N GLN A 60 -18.83 -7.77 23.41
CA GLN A 60 -20.05 -7.04 23.77
C GLN A 60 -19.96 -6.30 25.11
N ARG A 61 -18.94 -6.61 25.93
CA ARG A 61 -18.77 -6.09 27.29
C ARG A 61 -17.64 -5.08 27.45
N VAL A 62 -16.99 -4.64 26.38
CA VAL A 62 -16.01 -3.55 26.46
C VAL A 62 -16.77 -2.22 26.47
N PRO A 63 -16.90 -1.53 27.62
CA PRO A 63 -17.49 -0.20 27.63
C PRO A 63 -16.59 0.75 26.83
N VAL A 64 -17.26 1.52 25.97
CA VAL A 64 -16.76 2.65 25.19
C VAL A 64 -15.85 3.55 26.05
N LYS A 65 -14.53 3.29 25.98
CA LYS A 65 -13.43 4.19 26.39
C LYS A 65 -12.18 4.05 25.50
N VAL A 66 -12.29 3.31 24.40
CA VAL A 66 -11.20 3.13 23.43
C VAL A 66 -11.25 4.23 22.35
N VAL A 67 -12.42 4.85 22.13
CA VAL A 67 -12.58 6.00 21.22
C VAL A 67 -11.85 7.23 21.80
N ASP A 68 -11.99 7.50 23.10
CA ASP A 68 -11.32 8.62 23.77
C ASP A 68 -9.77 8.50 23.75
N LEU A 69 -9.23 7.27 23.73
CA LEU A 69 -7.79 7.02 23.68
C LEU A 69 -7.20 7.24 22.28
N ALA A 70 -7.96 6.97 21.22
CA ALA A 70 -7.56 7.27 19.85
C ALA A 70 -7.56 8.79 19.60
N GLU A 71 -8.58 9.50 20.10
CA GLU A 71 -8.67 10.96 20.00
C GLU A 71 -7.55 11.67 20.81
N ALA A 72 -7.27 11.21 22.04
CA ALA A 72 -6.18 11.75 22.85
C ALA A 72 -4.78 11.53 22.23
N TYR A 73 -4.56 10.42 21.52
CA TYR A 73 -3.29 10.14 20.84
C TYR A 73 -3.08 11.03 19.61
N ASP A 74 -4.15 11.45 18.94
CA ASP A 74 -4.09 12.42 17.84
C ASP A 74 -3.82 13.85 18.35
N GLU A 75 -4.33 14.22 19.53
CA GLU A 75 -4.09 15.53 20.15
C GLU A 75 -2.62 15.71 20.60
N GLU A 76 -2.06 14.77 21.36
CA GLU A 76 -0.68 14.85 21.88
C GLU A 76 0.36 14.83 20.74
N ARG A 77 0.07 14.08 19.68
CA ARG A 77 0.90 14.00 18.47
C ARG A 77 0.85 15.27 17.64
N ASN A 78 -0.29 15.95 17.58
CA ASN A 78 -0.39 17.26 16.94
C ASN A 78 0.44 18.29 17.71
N GLU A 79 0.42 18.26 19.04
CA GLU A 79 1.11 19.25 19.87
C GLU A 79 2.65 19.23 19.71
N TYR A 80 3.25 18.05 19.53
CA TYR A 80 4.70 17.91 19.30
C TYR A 80 5.15 18.43 17.92
N ARG A 81 4.25 18.48 16.92
CA ARG A 81 4.56 18.97 15.57
C ARG A 81 4.66 20.49 15.50
N PHE A 82 3.80 21.19 16.24
CA PHE A 82 3.77 22.67 16.24
C PHE A 82 5.00 23.31 16.89
N HIS A 83 5.75 22.59 17.73
CA HIS A 83 6.79 23.18 18.57
C HIS A 83 8.14 23.51 17.87
N LYS A 84 8.31 23.22 16.57
CA LYS A 84 9.58 23.49 15.87
C LYS A 84 9.51 24.49 14.72
N GLY A 85 8.38 25.13 14.48
CA GLY A 85 8.21 25.99 13.30
C GLY A 85 8.39 25.23 11.99
N ILE A 86 8.19 23.91 12.03
CA ILE A 86 8.23 22.99 10.91
C ILE A 86 6.77 22.56 10.69
N ASP A 87 6.21 22.89 9.53
CA ASP A 87 4.89 22.47 9.07
C ASP A 87 4.80 20.94 8.94
N GLU A 88 3.58 20.44 8.77
CA GLU A 88 3.31 19.00 8.72
C GLU A 88 3.89 18.30 7.48
N SER A 89 4.37 19.07 6.50
CA SER A 89 5.14 18.53 5.38
C SER A 89 6.62 18.36 5.69
N GLY A 90 7.07 18.72 6.90
CA GLY A 90 8.44 18.55 7.36
C GLY A 90 9.35 19.73 7.03
N PHE A 91 8.81 20.93 6.86
CA PHE A 91 9.57 22.10 6.45
C PHE A 91 9.16 23.39 7.16
N PRO A 92 9.94 24.48 7.11
CA PRO A 92 9.58 25.73 7.78
C PRO A 92 8.18 26.24 7.41
N GLU A 93 7.45 26.78 8.38
CA GLU A 93 6.16 27.44 8.16
C GLU A 93 6.35 28.68 7.26
N GLU A 94 6.11 28.51 5.96
CA GLU A 94 5.99 29.61 5.01
C GLU A 94 4.55 29.69 4.50
N GLY A 95 3.90 30.82 4.79
CA GLY A 95 2.58 31.19 4.26
C GLY A 95 1.39 30.56 4.99
N GLU A 96 0.31 30.34 4.25
CA GLU A 96 -0.94 29.78 4.79
C GLU A 96 -0.77 28.31 5.20
N PRO A 97 -1.42 27.84 6.29
CA PRO A 97 -1.35 26.44 6.70
C PRO A 97 -1.92 25.49 5.63
N LEU A 98 -1.46 24.23 5.64
CA LEU A 98 -2.01 23.21 4.74
C LEU A 98 -3.48 22.95 5.09
N ARG A 99 -4.32 22.87 4.06
CA ARG A 99 -5.73 22.55 4.26
C ARG A 99 -5.96 21.07 4.07
N TYR A 100 -6.27 20.38 5.16
CA TYR A 100 -6.61 18.96 5.13
C TYR A 100 -7.99 18.71 4.55
N VAL A 101 -8.06 17.66 3.73
CA VAL A 101 -9.30 17.13 3.19
C VAL A 101 -9.56 15.80 3.89
N ARG A 102 -10.72 15.70 4.52
CA ARG A 102 -11.16 14.44 5.09
C ARG A 102 -11.60 13.50 3.97
N GLU A 103 -11.33 12.21 4.11
CA GLU A 103 -11.60 11.22 3.06
C GLU A 103 -13.10 11.07 2.76
N ASP A 104 -13.97 11.27 3.76
CA ASP A 104 -15.43 11.28 3.60
C ASP A 104 -15.94 12.39 2.68
N LYS A 105 -15.17 13.48 2.52
CA LYS A 105 -15.53 14.60 1.63
C LYS A 105 -15.02 14.45 0.20
N LEU A 106 -14.30 13.37 -0.12
CA LEU A 106 -13.79 13.17 -1.47
C LEU A 106 -14.91 12.95 -2.49
N ASP A 107 -15.99 12.30 -2.06
CA ASP A 107 -17.10 11.93 -2.94
C ASP A 107 -18.10 13.07 -3.18
N GLU A 108 -18.05 14.15 -2.37
CA GLU A 108 -18.98 15.28 -2.50
C GLU A 108 -18.71 16.13 -3.74
N LYS A 109 -17.50 16.07 -4.32
CA LYS A 109 -17.11 16.89 -5.46
C LYS A 109 -16.98 16.06 -6.73
N VAL A 110 -17.55 16.58 -7.82
CA VAL A 110 -17.40 15.98 -9.15
C VAL A 110 -15.94 16.14 -9.61
N ALA A 111 -15.16 15.08 -9.42
CA ALA A 111 -13.79 15.00 -9.89
C ALA A 111 -13.74 14.83 -11.42
N GLN A 112 -12.82 15.53 -12.08
CA GLN A 112 -12.56 15.35 -13.51
C GLN A 112 -11.17 14.74 -13.70
N PRO A 113 -11.04 13.62 -14.43
CA PRO A 113 -9.75 12.98 -14.65
C PRO A 113 -8.96 13.71 -15.74
N TYR A 114 -7.73 14.09 -15.43
CA TYR A 114 -6.78 14.71 -16.36
C TYR A 114 -5.51 13.86 -16.46
N GLU A 115 -4.93 13.76 -17.64
CA GLU A 115 -3.68 13.07 -17.92
C GLU A 115 -2.53 14.08 -18.05
N VAL A 116 -1.36 13.70 -17.53
CA VAL A 116 -0.13 14.50 -17.60
C VAL A 116 0.54 14.31 -18.96
N LEU A 117 0.77 15.42 -19.68
CA LEU A 117 1.32 15.44 -21.04
C LEU A 117 2.83 15.74 -21.12
N ARG A 118 3.47 16.02 -19.98
CA ARG A 118 4.90 16.37 -19.90
C ARG A 118 5.62 15.44 -18.92
N ASP A 119 6.94 15.31 -19.08
CA ASP A 119 7.77 14.41 -18.28
C ASP A 119 7.54 14.53 -16.77
N ARG A 120 7.48 15.77 -16.28
CA ARG A 120 7.28 16.08 -14.85
C ARG A 120 6.42 17.32 -14.67
N VAL A 121 5.37 17.20 -13.86
CA VAL A 121 4.53 18.34 -13.47
C VAL A 121 4.48 18.46 -11.96
N ALA A 122 4.79 19.65 -11.45
CA ALA A 122 4.78 19.92 -10.03
C ALA A 122 3.35 20.19 -9.52
N VAL A 123 2.97 19.49 -8.45
CA VAL A 123 1.79 19.77 -7.63
C VAL A 123 2.24 20.66 -6.48
N ARG A 124 1.59 21.79 -6.29
CA ARG A 124 2.02 22.86 -5.39
C ARG A 124 1.01 23.17 -4.31
N LYS A 125 1.48 23.80 -3.24
CA LYS A 125 0.66 24.23 -2.10
C LYS A 125 -0.33 25.35 -2.46
N LEU A 126 0.08 26.29 -3.32
CA LEU A 126 -0.70 27.46 -3.75
C LEU A 126 -0.68 27.57 -5.29
N PRO A 127 -1.66 28.25 -5.93
CA PRO A 127 -1.78 28.35 -7.38
C PRO A 127 -0.82 29.39 -8.00
N HIS A 128 0.48 29.24 -7.74
CA HIS A 128 1.52 30.06 -8.39
C HIS A 128 2.83 29.29 -8.54
N THR A 129 3.67 29.69 -9.50
CA THR A 129 4.90 28.99 -9.88
C THR A 129 5.98 28.97 -8.78
N ASN A 130 5.95 29.96 -7.88
CA ASN A 130 6.87 30.05 -6.75
C ASN A 130 6.38 29.27 -5.51
N ALA A 131 5.19 28.67 -5.55
CA ALA A 131 4.64 27.95 -4.40
C ALA A 131 5.44 26.67 -4.15
N ARG A 132 5.50 26.26 -2.89
CA ARG A 132 6.13 25.00 -2.48
C ARG A 132 5.59 23.81 -3.29
N VAL A 133 6.49 22.96 -3.78
CA VAL A 133 6.14 21.70 -4.43
C VAL A 133 5.87 20.63 -3.36
N LEU A 134 4.69 20.02 -3.42
CA LEU A 134 4.26 18.93 -2.54
C LEU A 134 4.53 17.56 -3.18
N GLU A 135 4.26 17.46 -4.48
CA GLU A 135 4.37 16.22 -5.25
C GLU A 135 4.79 16.53 -6.70
N VAL A 136 5.32 15.52 -7.39
CA VAL A 136 5.64 15.58 -8.82
C VAL A 136 4.89 14.45 -9.51
N LEU A 137 4.09 14.81 -10.51
CA LEU A 137 3.38 13.88 -11.38
C LEU A 137 4.23 13.54 -12.60
N GLU A 138 4.14 12.31 -13.07
CA GLU A 138 4.89 11.80 -14.22
C GLU A 138 4.05 11.74 -15.50
N LEU A 139 4.69 11.72 -16.67
CA LEU A 139 4.05 11.60 -17.97
C LEU A 139 3.08 10.39 -18.02
N GLY A 140 1.85 10.63 -18.50
CA GLY A 140 0.80 9.62 -18.60
C GLY A 140 0.07 9.32 -17.28
N GLN A 141 0.49 9.93 -16.16
CA GLN A 141 -0.23 9.79 -14.89
C GLN A 141 -1.60 10.49 -14.98
N VAL A 142 -2.64 9.82 -14.48
CA VAL A 142 -3.99 10.38 -14.36
C VAL A 142 -4.18 10.97 -12.98
N VAL A 143 -4.59 12.23 -12.92
CA VAL A 143 -4.87 12.99 -11.70
C VAL A 143 -6.32 13.46 -11.69
N GLN A 144 -6.95 13.36 -10.52
CA GLN A 144 -8.28 13.90 -10.28
C GLN A 144 -8.17 15.40 -9.96
N VAL A 145 -8.81 16.23 -10.77
CA VAL A 145 -8.83 17.69 -10.60
C VAL A 145 -10.23 18.22 -10.36
N PHE A 146 -10.31 19.33 -9.62
CA PHE A 146 -11.54 19.90 -9.08
C PHE A 146 -11.71 21.36 -9.53
N GLU A 147 -11.88 22.29 -8.58
CA GLU A 147 -12.11 23.72 -8.81
C GLU A 147 -10.98 24.38 -9.61
N TRP A 148 -11.33 25.38 -10.41
CA TRP A 148 -10.36 26.29 -11.03
C TRP A 148 -9.94 27.36 -10.04
N ASP A 149 -8.73 27.88 -10.22
CA ASP A 149 -8.32 29.14 -9.61
C ASP A 149 -8.89 30.35 -10.36
N GLU A 150 -8.67 31.54 -9.83
CA GLU A 150 -9.16 32.79 -10.44
C GLU A 150 -8.50 33.07 -11.81
N THR A 151 -7.26 32.61 -12.03
CA THR A 151 -6.54 32.84 -13.30
C THR A 151 -6.85 31.80 -14.36
N TRP A 152 -7.69 30.79 -14.07
CA TRP A 152 -8.02 29.68 -14.97
C TRP A 152 -6.78 28.94 -15.50
N THR A 153 -5.70 28.97 -14.73
CA THR A 153 -4.42 28.35 -15.10
C THR A 153 -4.12 27.15 -14.22
N TRP A 154 -4.71 27.11 -13.03
CA TRP A 154 -4.52 26.08 -12.03
C TRP A 154 -5.82 25.36 -11.71
N ARG A 155 -5.68 24.09 -11.39
CA ARG A 155 -6.75 23.25 -10.90
C ARG A 155 -6.42 22.75 -9.52
N LYS A 156 -7.40 22.77 -8.63
CA LYS A 156 -7.29 22.14 -7.33
C LYS A 156 -7.22 20.62 -7.51
N THR A 157 -6.39 19.96 -6.73
CA THR A 157 -6.25 18.51 -6.65
C THR A 157 -6.04 18.13 -5.18
N HIS A 158 -6.07 16.83 -4.88
CA HIS A 158 -5.77 16.33 -3.55
C HIS A 158 -4.50 15.48 -3.61
N SER A 159 -3.55 15.76 -2.72
CA SER A 159 -2.25 15.07 -2.69
C SER A 159 -2.03 14.45 -1.32
N LYS A 160 -1.35 13.28 -1.29
CA LYS A 160 -0.92 12.63 -0.05
C LYS A 160 0.49 13.12 0.28
N LEU A 161 0.67 13.73 1.45
CA LEU A 161 2.00 14.18 1.87
C LEU A 161 2.94 12.96 2.01
N ARG A 162 4.18 13.11 1.53
CA ARG A 162 5.23 12.09 1.68
C ARG A 162 5.63 12.00 3.15
N GLY A 163 5.78 10.77 3.67
CA GLY A 163 6.19 10.53 5.07
C GLY A 163 5.26 9.62 5.88
N GLY A 164 4.31 8.93 5.25
CA GLY A 164 3.53 7.83 5.86
C GLY A 164 2.49 8.25 6.92
N ILE A 165 2.53 9.50 7.37
CA ILE A 165 1.63 10.08 8.38
C ILE A 165 0.92 11.34 7.82
N GLY A 166 1.00 11.53 6.50
CA GLY A 166 0.35 12.63 5.81
C GLY A 166 -1.12 12.34 5.56
N GLY A 167 -2.01 13.17 6.10
CA GLY A 167 -3.39 13.23 5.61
C GLY A 167 -3.45 13.72 4.16
N LEU A 168 -4.63 13.59 3.55
CA LEU A 168 -4.89 14.17 2.24
C LEU A 168 -4.94 15.70 2.38
N VAL A 169 -4.23 16.44 1.53
CA VAL A 169 -4.21 17.91 1.54
C VAL A 169 -4.73 18.48 0.23
N GLU A 170 -5.35 19.66 0.31
CA GLU A 170 -5.63 20.47 -0.88
C GLU A 170 -4.31 20.94 -1.50
N ALA A 171 -4.20 20.76 -2.81
CA ALA A 171 -3.05 21.17 -3.60
C ALA A 171 -3.50 21.73 -4.95
N TRP A 172 -2.56 22.27 -5.72
CA TRP A 172 -2.81 22.92 -6.99
C TRP A 172 -1.87 22.38 -8.06
N VAL A 173 -2.44 22.06 -9.23
CA VAL A 173 -1.69 21.62 -10.40
C VAL A 173 -1.94 22.58 -11.55
N MET A 174 -0.88 23.01 -12.22
CA MET A 174 -0.95 23.93 -13.34
C MET A 174 -1.38 23.17 -14.61
N ILE A 175 -2.39 23.67 -15.31
CA ILE A 175 -2.90 23.05 -16.55
C ILE A 175 -2.11 23.48 -17.76
N ARG A 176 -1.72 24.76 -17.82
CA ARG A 176 -0.95 25.34 -18.92
C ARG A 176 0.08 26.32 -18.37
N HIS A 177 1.32 26.20 -18.84
CA HIS A 177 2.40 27.13 -18.56
C HIS A 177 2.66 27.98 -19.80
N ASP A 178 3.02 29.25 -19.62
CA ASP A 178 3.22 30.18 -20.74
C ASP A 178 4.30 29.69 -21.73
N ASN A 179 5.45 29.26 -21.20
CA ASN A 179 6.57 28.79 -22.02
C ASN A 179 6.53 27.30 -22.39
N LEU A 180 5.94 26.44 -21.55
CA LEU A 180 5.97 24.98 -21.75
C LEU A 180 4.72 24.48 -22.47
N GLY A 181 3.73 25.35 -22.66
CA GLY A 181 2.44 24.99 -23.22
C GLY A 181 1.60 24.16 -22.24
N ARG A 182 0.84 23.22 -22.77
CA ARG A 182 -0.09 22.40 -21.98
C ARG A 182 0.67 21.37 -21.16
N LEU A 183 0.35 21.30 -19.87
CA LEU A 183 0.95 20.35 -18.92
C LEU A 183 0.02 19.17 -18.66
N LEU A 184 -1.28 19.45 -18.55
CA LEU A 184 -2.33 18.44 -18.35
C LEU A 184 -3.45 18.63 -19.37
N ALA A 185 -4.12 17.54 -19.73
CA ALA A 185 -5.33 17.57 -20.54
C ALA A 185 -6.39 16.61 -19.98
N PRO A 186 -7.68 16.83 -20.25
CA PRO A 186 -8.71 15.84 -19.92
C PRO A 186 -8.35 14.46 -20.52
N VAL A 187 -8.62 13.38 -19.79
CA VAL A 187 -8.39 12.02 -20.30
C VAL A 187 -9.16 11.83 -21.61
N GLY A 188 -8.48 11.32 -22.64
CA GLY A 188 -9.05 11.17 -23.98
C GLY A 188 -8.98 12.42 -24.86
N TYR A 189 -8.34 13.49 -24.40
CA TYR A 189 -8.01 14.63 -25.25
C TYR A 189 -7.05 14.20 -26.36
N GLN A 190 -7.53 14.24 -27.60
CA GLN A 190 -6.66 14.15 -28.77
C GLN A 190 -6.12 15.54 -29.04
N GLU A 191 -4.80 15.70 -28.97
CA GLU A 191 -4.17 16.93 -29.42
C GLU A 191 -4.40 17.03 -30.93
N ASP A 192 -5.19 18.03 -31.35
CA ASP A 192 -5.25 18.37 -32.76
C ASP A 192 -3.80 18.58 -33.21
N PRO A 193 -3.34 17.87 -34.26
CA PRO A 193 -1.96 17.90 -34.68
C PRO A 193 -1.58 19.37 -34.84
N GLN A 194 -0.78 19.86 -33.89
CA GLN A 194 -0.38 21.26 -33.90
C GLN A 194 0.26 21.45 -35.28
N PRO A 195 -0.16 22.44 -36.09
CA PRO A 195 0.51 22.71 -37.35
C PRO A 195 1.95 22.97 -36.95
N THR A 196 2.80 21.97 -37.20
CA THR A 196 4.23 22.06 -36.97
C THR A 196 4.61 23.28 -37.77
N ALA A 197 4.96 24.36 -37.06
CA ALA A 197 5.45 25.57 -37.70
C ALA A 197 6.47 25.06 -38.70
N PRO A 198 6.30 25.36 -40.01
CA PRO A 198 7.06 24.72 -41.07
C PRO A 198 8.50 24.76 -40.62
N GLU A 199 9.09 23.60 -40.37
CA GLU A 199 10.46 23.51 -39.89
C GLU A 199 11.25 24.43 -40.80
N GLU A 200 11.74 25.55 -40.26
CA GLU A 200 12.69 26.36 -40.98
C GLU A 200 13.88 25.43 -41.16
N VAL A 201 13.91 24.81 -42.33
CA VAL A 201 14.99 23.94 -42.78
C VAL A 201 16.21 24.85 -42.78
N SER A 202 16.91 24.88 -41.65
CA SER A 202 18.21 25.49 -41.53
C SER A 202 19.14 24.61 -42.34
N VAL A 203 19.23 24.91 -43.63
CA VAL A 203 20.21 24.36 -44.57
C VAL A 203 21.59 24.88 -44.15
N SER A 204 22.14 24.29 -43.09
CA SER A 204 23.55 24.38 -42.75
C SER A 204 24.13 22.98 -42.82
N ALA A 205 24.04 22.40 -44.01
CA ALA A 205 24.87 21.28 -44.41
C ALA A 205 26.18 21.85 -44.96
N LEU A 206 27.30 21.52 -44.32
CA LEU A 206 28.49 21.02 -45.01
C LEU A 206 29.50 20.48 -43.98
N GLY A 207 29.56 19.14 -43.93
CA GLY A 207 30.80 18.39 -43.72
C GLY A 207 31.29 18.24 -42.29
N MET A 208 31.25 17.01 -41.77
CA MET A 208 32.42 16.14 -41.77
C MET A 208 32.08 14.76 -41.16
N ALA A 209 32.49 13.74 -41.91
CA ALA A 209 32.99 12.44 -41.47
C ALA A 209 32.04 11.42 -40.82
N GLU A 210 31.91 10.31 -41.56
CA GLU A 210 31.42 9.00 -41.20
C GLU A 210 32.10 8.43 -39.93
N GLU A 211 31.31 7.82 -39.04
CA GLU A 211 31.79 6.86 -38.05
C GLU A 211 30.82 5.66 -38.01
N PRO A 212 31.27 4.41 -38.25
CA PRO A 212 30.38 3.29 -38.49
C PRO A 212 30.01 2.49 -37.23
N ALA A 213 28.76 2.04 -37.23
CA ALA A 213 28.27 0.76 -36.70
C ALA A 213 28.48 0.44 -35.20
N ARG A 214 27.45 0.70 -34.39
CA ARG A 214 27.06 -0.14 -33.25
C ARG A 214 25.54 -0.25 -33.16
N GLU A 215 25.01 -1.21 -33.92
CA GLU A 215 23.63 -1.70 -33.83
C GLU A 215 23.72 -3.19 -33.53
N GLU A 216 23.43 -3.58 -32.28
CA GLU A 216 22.75 -4.83 -31.88
C GLU A 216 22.87 -5.01 -30.35
N GLU A 217 21.87 -4.51 -29.60
CA GLU A 217 21.35 -5.17 -28.39
C GLU A 217 20.17 -4.36 -27.80
N ARG A 218 19.03 -4.41 -28.49
CA ARG A 218 17.74 -3.95 -27.92
C ARG A 218 16.62 -4.87 -28.38
N GLY A 219 16.69 -6.11 -27.94
CA GLY A 219 15.70 -7.13 -28.26
C GLY A 219 15.55 -8.16 -27.16
N ARG A 220 14.98 -7.76 -26.01
CA ARG A 220 14.25 -8.63 -25.06
C ARG A 220 13.61 -7.78 -23.96
N ARG A 221 12.48 -7.14 -24.26
CA ARG A 221 11.50 -6.81 -23.21
C ARG A 221 10.81 -8.13 -22.84
N GLY A 222 11.30 -8.78 -21.79
CA GLY A 222 10.56 -9.85 -21.15
C GLY A 222 9.27 -9.25 -20.61
N GLY A 223 8.13 -9.71 -21.11
CA GLY A 223 6.84 -9.42 -20.47
C GLY A 223 6.89 -9.87 -19.02
N ALA A 224 6.41 -9.04 -18.11
CA ALA A 224 6.31 -9.41 -16.71
C ALA A 224 5.46 -10.69 -16.62
N GLY A 225 6.06 -11.75 -16.10
CA GLY A 225 5.39 -13.05 -15.97
C GLY A 225 4.19 -12.98 -15.02
N PRO A 226 3.31 -13.99 -15.05
CA PRO A 226 2.11 -14.04 -14.21
C PRO A 226 2.38 -13.94 -12.69
N GLU A 227 3.60 -14.24 -12.24
CA GLU A 227 4.03 -14.04 -10.85
C GLU A 227 4.15 -12.57 -10.46
N PHE A 228 4.57 -11.69 -11.36
CA PHE A 228 4.67 -10.25 -11.09
C PHE A 228 3.28 -9.62 -10.95
N GLU A 229 2.34 -10.01 -11.83
CA GLU A 229 0.95 -9.57 -11.77
C GLU A 229 0.26 -10.04 -10.48
N ALA A 230 0.54 -11.28 -10.03
CA ALA A 230 0.03 -11.79 -8.76
C ALA A 230 0.55 -10.99 -7.54
N VAL A 231 1.82 -10.54 -7.57
CA VAL A 231 2.40 -9.68 -6.53
C VAL A 231 1.77 -8.29 -6.53
N VAL A 232 1.52 -7.71 -7.71
CA VAL A 232 0.85 -6.40 -7.84
C VAL A 232 -0.60 -6.49 -7.32
N GLN A 233 -1.32 -7.56 -7.64
CA GLN A 233 -2.70 -7.76 -7.16
C GLN A 233 -2.76 -8.05 -5.66
N ALA A 234 -1.81 -8.81 -5.10
CA ALA A 234 -1.71 -9.05 -3.67
C ALA A 234 -1.41 -7.75 -2.88
N ASN A 235 -0.53 -6.89 -3.40
CA ASN A 235 -0.26 -5.58 -2.81
C ASN A 235 -1.48 -4.65 -2.90
N ALA A 236 -2.20 -4.65 -4.03
CA ALA A 236 -3.43 -3.88 -4.18
C ALA A 236 -4.58 -4.37 -3.27
N TRP A 237 -4.57 -5.65 -2.89
CA TRP A 237 -5.51 -6.20 -1.90
C TRP A 237 -5.11 -5.79 -0.47
N LEU A 238 -3.82 -5.89 -0.11
CA LEU A 238 -3.29 -5.45 1.18
C LEU A 238 -3.55 -3.97 1.45
N ILE A 239 -3.44 -3.12 0.43
CA ILE A 239 -3.74 -1.68 0.52
C ILE A 239 -5.24 -1.44 0.75
N ARG A 240 -6.11 -2.26 0.15
CA ARG A 240 -7.58 -2.11 0.25
C ARG A 240 -8.18 -2.62 1.56
N ASN A 241 -7.53 -3.58 2.23
CA ASN A 241 -8.02 -4.20 3.46
C ASN A 241 -7.23 -3.74 4.70
N HIS A 242 -6.60 -2.56 4.60
CA HIS A 242 -5.71 -1.98 5.60
C HIS A 242 -6.38 -1.76 6.97
N ASP A 243 -7.68 -1.40 6.99
CA ASP A 243 -8.40 -1.10 8.23
C ASP A 243 -8.87 -2.36 8.98
N GLU A 244 -9.13 -3.46 8.26
CA GLU A 244 -9.44 -4.76 8.88
C GLU A 244 -8.20 -5.38 9.54
N LEU A 245 -7.01 -5.19 8.97
CA LEU A 245 -5.75 -5.65 9.56
C LEU A 245 -5.39 -4.88 10.84
N ARG A 246 -5.70 -3.57 10.90
CA ARG A 246 -5.54 -2.77 12.13
C ARG A 246 -6.45 -3.24 13.26
N TYR A 247 -7.69 -3.59 12.93
CA TYR A 247 -8.65 -4.11 13.90
C TYR A 247 -8.15 -5.42 14.54
N CYS A 248 -7.62 -6.35 13.74
CA CYS A 248 -7.06 -7.61 14.22
C CYS A 248 -5.83 -7.46 15.12
N ILE A 249 -4.96 -6.47 14.85
CA ILE A 249 -3.76 -6.22 15.66
C ILE A 249 -4.12 -5.60 17.03
N SER A 250 -5.16 -4.76 17.08
CA SER A 250 -5.62 -4.16 18.34
C SER A 250 -6.26 -5.17 19.30
N GLU A 251 -6.86 -6.26 18.79
CA GLU A 251 -7.45 -7.32 19.62
C GLU A 251 -6.43 -8.32 20.19
N MET A 252 -5.17 -8.29 19.76
CA MET A 252 -4.16 -9.26 20.19
C MET A 252 -3.61 -9.08 21.61
N GLY A 253 -4.12 -8.12 22.40
CA GLY A 253 -3.91 -8.06 23.85
C GLY A 253 -2.47 -8.32 24.27
N VAL A 254 -1.53 -7.46 23.86
CA VAL A 254 -0.13 -7.53 24.29
C VAL A 254 -0.07 -7.16 25.77
N ALA A 255 -0.29 -8.15 26.61
CA ALA A 255 -0.03 -8.08 28.03
C ALA A 255 1.46 -7.76 28.25
N THR A 256 1.72 -6.95 29.27
CA THR A 256 3.04 -6.53 29.75
C THR A 256 4.02 -7.69 29.85
N ALA A 257 4.78 -7.93 28.79
CA ALA A 257 5.91 -8.85 28.77
C ALA A 257 7.14 -8.15 29.35
N GLU A 258 7.97 -8.89 30.09
CA GLU A 258 9.23 -8.37 30.62
C GLU A 258 10.18 -7.95 29.47
N PRO A 259 11.18 -7.06 29.72
CA PRO A 259 11.94 -6.31 28.71
C PRO A 259 12.89 -7.13 27.81
N THR A 260 12.62 -8.40 27.54
CA THR A 260 13.51 -9.26 26.73
C THR A 260 12.79 -10.17 25.74
N ASP A 261 11.47 -10.30 25.80
CA ASP A 261 10.78 -11.25 24.94
C ASP A 261 10.40 -10.58 23.61
N MET A 262 11.21 -10.85 22.59
CA MET A 262 10.85 -10.53 21.20
C MET A 262 9.50 -11.18 20.88
N VAL A 263 8.49 -10.35 20.62
CA VAL A 263 7.18 -10.85 20.21
C VAL A 263 7.27 -11.22 18.75
N THR A 264 7.12 -12.51 18.45
CA THR A 264 7.00 -12.98 17.06
C THR A 264 5.53 -13.03 16.69
N THR A 265 5.10 -12.22 15.74
CA THR A 265 3.73 -12.25 15.20
C THR A 265 3.47 -13.55 14.44
N ALA A 266 2.19 -13.85 14.18
CA ALA A 266 1.78 -15.06 13.47
C ALA A 266 2.42 -15.21 12.07
N ASP A 267 2.85 -14.10 11.46
CA ASP A 267 3.55 -14.08 10.17
C ASP A 267 5.08 -14.17 10.27
N GLY A 268 5.61 -14.44 11.47
CA GLY A 268 7.04 -14.58 11.74
C GLY A 268 7.78 -13.24 11.88
N THR A 269 7.08 -12.11 11.86
CA THR A 269 7.72 -10.81 12.08
C THR A 269 8.06 -10.66 13.55
N GLN A 270 9.32 -10.33 13.84
CA GLN A 270 9.73 -10.02 15.20
C GLN A 270 9.43 -8.55 15.49
N ILE A 271 8.80 -8.28 16.62
CA ILE A 271 8.54 -6.93 17.13
C ILE A 271 9.35 -6.77 18.40
N MET A 272 10.01 -5.62 18.54
CA MET A 272 10.89 -5.32 19.65
C MET A 272 10.55 -3.92 20.20
N PRO A 273 10.57 -3.72 21.54
CA PRO A 273 10.47 -2.41 22.15
C PRO A 273 11.63 -1.49 21.71
N ALA A 274 11.35 -0.20 21.53
CA ALA A 274 12.33 0.78 21.04
C ALA A 274 13.63 0.84 21.89
N ALA A 275 13.53 0.62 23.19
CA ALA A 275 14.69 0.61 24.09
C ALA A 275 15.67 -0.54 23.77
N ASP A 276 15.14 -1.74 23.51
CA ASP A 276 15.95 -2.92 23.22
C ASP A 276 16.62 -2.80 21.86
N ILE A 277 15.93 -2.18 20.91
CA ILE A 277 16.49 -1.87 19.59
C ILE A 277 17.72 -0.97 19.73
N LEU A 278 17.61 0.11 20.51
CA LEU A 278 18.72 1.03 20.73
C LEU A 278 19.89 0.33 21.44
N ALA A 279 19.59 -0.55 22.41
CA ALA A 279 20.62 -1.34 23.09
C ALA A 279 21.35 -2.27 22.12
N VAL A 280 20.63 -2.97 21.25
CA VAL A 280 21.20 -3.88 20.26
C VAL A 280 21.99 -3.12 19.19
N MET A 281 21.48 -1.98 18.71
CA MET A 281 22.20 -1.12 17.77
C MET A 281 23.50 -0.58 18.38
N GLY A 282 23.51 -0.25 19.68
CA GLY A 282 24.70 0.23 20.38
C GLY A 282 25.85 -0.79 20.45
N ALA A 283 25.55 -2.09 20.38
CA ALA A 283 26.54 -3.16 20.57
C ALA A 283 27.33 -3.55 19.30
N GLY A 284 26.91 -3.12 18.10
CA GLY A 284 27.53 -3.60 16.86
C GLY A 284 26.97 -3.00 15.59
N ARG A 285 26.64 -1.71 15.58
CA ARG A 285 26.16 -1.00 14.39
C ARG A 285 27.19 -1.02 13.26
N ALA A 286 26.78 -1.51 12.10
CA ALA A 286 27.54 -1.39 10.85
C ALA A 286 26.64 -0.79 9.76
N PRO A 287 26.96 0.39 9.18
CA PRO A 287 26.18 0.96 8.11
C PRO A 287 26.45 0.23 6.78
N TYR A 288 25.39 -0.06 6.03
CA TYR A 288 25.46 -0.62 4.69
C TYR A 288 24.73 0.29 3.70
N GLU A 289 25.29 0.48 2.52
CA GLU A 289 24.65 1.18 1.40
C GLU A 289 23.99 0.16 0.48
N VAL A 290 22.74 0.42 0.08
CA VAL A 290 22.05 -0.35 -0.97
C VAL A 290 22.63 0.00 -2.33
N VAL A 291 23.33 -0.93 -2.99
CA VAL A 291 24.06 -0.63 -4.24
C VAL A 291 23.42 -1.20 -5.50
N ARG A 292 22.44 -2.11 -5.38
CA ARG A 292 21.83 -2.81 -6.54
C ARG A 292 20.45 -2.28 -6.93
N ARG A 293 20.30 -1.90 -8.21
CA ARG A 293 19.02 -1.45 -8.80
C ARG A 293 18.08 -2.62 -9.13
N PRO A 294 16.75 -2.40 -9.12
CA PRO A 294 16.08 -1.14 -8.77
C PRO A 294 15.96 -0.89 -7.26
N LEU A 295 15.89 -1.95 -6.46
CA LEU A 295 15.69 -1.91 -5.00
C LEU A 295 16.15 -3.23 -4.36
N VAL A 296 16.34 -3.22 -3.04
CA VAL A 296 16.65 -4.43 -2.26
C VAL A 296 15.54 -4.68 -1.24
N ILE A 297 15.15 -5.95 -1.10
CA ILE A 297 14.01 -6.34 -0.27
C ILE A 297 14.44 -6.60 1.18
N ALA A 298 13.72 -6.00 2.13
CA ALA A 298 13.76 -6.35 3.54
C ALA A 298 12.69 -7.41 3.84
N ARG A 299 13.07 -8.48 4.55
CA ARG A 299 12.24 -9.67 4.81
C ARG A 299 12.06 -9.96 6.29
N SER A 300 11.01 -10.70 6.64
CA SER A 300 10.76 -11.13 8.03
C SER A 300 11.74 -12.19 8.55
N ALA A 301 12.38 -12.95 7.65
CA ALA A 301 13.33 -14.01 7.97
C ALA A 301 14.55 -13.94 7.04
N PRO A 302 15.72 -14.47 7.46
CA PRO A 302 16.95 -14.51 6.65
C PRO A 302 16.88 -15.61 5.59
N THR A 303 15.81 -15.61 4.79
CA THR A 303 15.60 -16.56 3.70
C THR A 303 14.99 -15.84 2.50
N PRO A 304 15.27 -16.28 1.26
CA PRO A 304 14.63 -15.68 0.07
C PRO A 304 13.10 -15.85 0.05
N SER A 305 12.59 -16.86 0.77
CA SER A 305 11.15 -17.12 0.93
C SER A 305 10.51 -16.35 2.08
N GLY A 306 11.28 -15.61 2.90
CA GLY A 306 10.75 -14.79 3.98
C GLY A 306 9.80 -13.72 3.45
N LYS A 307 8.74 -13.40 4.21
CA LYS A 307 7.74 -12.42 3.83
C LYS A 307 8.42 -11.07 3.54
N MET A 308 8.10 -10.47 2.40
CA MET A 308 8.55 -9.13 2.06
C MET A 308 7.90 -8.11 2.99
N LEU A 309 8.72 -7.38 3.74
CA LEU A 309 8.26 -6.32 4.65
C LEU A 309 8.37 -4.94 3.99
N SER A 310 9.45 -4.71 3.23
CA SER A 310 9.68 -3.44 2.53
C SER A 310 10.67 -3.59 1.38
N ALA A 311 10.75 -2.55 0.57
CA ALA A 311 11.74 -2.38 -0.49
C ALA A 311 12.55 -1.12 -0.22
N VAL A 312 13.87 -1.23 -0.28
CA VAL A 312 14.81 -0.13 0.00
C VAL A 312 15.50 0.30 -1.30
N ASN A 313 15.48 1.60 -1.57
CA ASN A 313 16.02 2.17 -2.80
C ASN A 313 17.56 2.19 -2.81
N VAL A 314 18.15 2.13 -4.00
CA VAL A 314 19.60 2.31 -4.20
C VAL A 314 20.09 3.64 -3.68
N GLY A 315 21.28 3.63 -3.06
CA GLY A 315 21.91 4.78 -2.41
C GLY A 315 21.43 5.00 -0.98
N THR A 316 20.42 4.27 -0.51
CA THR A 316 19.98 4.36 0.89
C THR A 316 21.02 3.70 1.79
N ILE A 317 21.43 4.40 2.84
CA ILE A 317 22.26 3.84 3.90
C ILE A 317 21.32 3.26 4.96
N VAL A 318 21.48 1.96 5.25
CA VAL A 318 20.75 1.24 6.27
C VAL A 318 21.68 0.88 7.42
N ASP A 319 21.20 1.08 8.64
CA ASP A 319 21.91 0.65 9.84
C ASP A 319 21.63 -0.83 10.09
N THR A 320 22.71 -1.61 10.16
CA THR A 320 22.62 -3.04 10.45
C THR A 320 23.10 -3.37 11.85
N TYR A 321 22.57 -4.45 12.43
CA TYR A 321 22.98 -4.94 13.75
C TYR A 321 23.00 -6.48 13.78
N GLY A 322 24.17 -7.03 13.47
CA GLY A 322 24.37 -8.46 13.43
C GLY A 322 23.94 -9.12 12.12
N MET A 323 24.34 -10.39 12.03
CA MET A 323 24.18 -11.21 10.84
C MET A 323 23.55 -12.55 11.22
N ASP A 324 22.99 -13.23 10.24
CA ASP A 324 22.55 -14.61 10.43
C ASP A 324 23.77 -15.54 10.50
N ALA A 325 23.53 -16.83 10.79
CA ALA A 325 24.60 -17.81 10.90
C ALA A 325 25.37 -18.02 9.58
N SER A 326 24.76 -17.71 8.42
CA SER A 326 25.45 -17.80 7.13
C SER A 326 26.34 -16.60 6.82
N GLY A 327 26.13 -15.47 7.49
CA GLY A 327 26.79 -14.20 7.16
C GLY A 327 26.30 -13.56 5.85
N LEU A 328 25.28 -14.13 5.20
CA LEU A 328 24.70 -13.61 3.96
C LEU A 328 23.57 -12.63 4.22
N TRP A 329 22.98 -12.66 5.41
CA TRP A 329 21.88 -11.78 5.78
C TRP A 329 22.29 -10.86 6.92
N VAL A 330 22.04 -9.58 6.76
CA VAL A 330 22.17 -8.58 7.83
C VAL A 330 20.80 -8.27 8.41
N ARG A 331 20.75 -8.10 9.73
CA ARG A 331 19.57 -7.52 10.37
C ARG A 331 19.60 -6.02 10.17
N VAL A 332 18.48 -5.46 9.74
CA VAL A 332 18.26 -4.02 9.60
C VAL A 332 17.12 -3.59 10.51
N PHE A 333 17.19 -2.34 10.96
CA PHE A 333 16.09 -1.72 11.67
C PHE A 333 15.37 -0.72 10.77
N GLY A 334 14.04 -0.74 10.76
CA GLY A 334 13.30 0.22 9.96
C GLY A 334 11.81 0.16 10.18
N GLN A 335 11.15 1.20 9.68
CA GLN A 335 9.72 1.17 9.47
C GLN A 335 9.46 0.50 8.12
N PHE A 336 8.78 -0.65 8.15
CA PHE A 336 8.55 -1.45 6.96
C PHE A 336 7.06 -1.47 6.60
N GLY A 337 6.74 -0.95 5.40
CA GLY A 337 5.36 -0.84 4.91
C GLY A 337 4.55 0.25 5.61
N SER A 338 3.23 0.04 5.73
CA SER A 338 2.30 0.95 6.44
C SER A 338 2.22 0.67 7.94
N CYS A 339 3.02 -0.26 8.46
CA CYS A 339 3.04 -0.56 9.88
C CYS A 339 3.68 0.62 10.63
N PRO A 340 3.00 1.19 11.66
CA PRO A 340 3.59 2.23 12.50
C PRO A 340 4.67 1.67 13.44
N LEU A 341 4.77 0.34 13.54
CA LEU A 341 5.76 -0.32 14.38
C LEU A 341 7.07 -0.47 13.62
N PHE A 342 8.14 -0.04 14.27
CA PHE A 342 9.46 -0.40 13.82
C PHE A 342 9.79 -1.82 14.27
N GLY A 343 10.44 -2.58 13.42
CA GLY A 343 10.85 -3.93 13.75
C GLY A 343 12.18 -4.31 13.10
N PRO A 344 12.82 -5.39 13.56
CA PRO A 344 13.86 -6.08 12.81
C PRO A 344 13.33 -6.54 11.45
N ALA A 345 14.16 -6.40 10.42
CA ALA A 345 14.04 -7.17 9.19
C ALA A 345 15.41 -7.69 8.75
N TRP A 346 15.41 -8.52 7.72
CA TRP A 346 16.60 -9.12 7.15
C TRP A 346 16.77 -8.66 5.72
N MET A 347 17.99 -8.24 5.38
CA MET A 347 18.36 -7.92 4.00
C MET A 347 19.54 -8.79 3.59
N LEU A 348 19.48 -9.32 2.37
CA LEU A 348 20.53 -10.15 1.80
C LEU A 348 21.68 -9.26 1.34
N ILE A 349 22.91 -9.59 1.73
CA ILE A 349 24.12 -8.85 1.37
C ILE A 349 24.51 -9.15 -0.08
N GLU A 350 24.49 -10.42 -0.48
CA GLU A 350 24.92 -10.89 -1.79
C GLU A 350 23.95 -11.95 -2.32
N HIS A 351 23.52 -11.79 -3.57
CA HIS A 351 22.68 -12.74 -4.27
C HIS A 351 23.48 -13.45 -5.34
N THR A 352 23.28 -14.76 -5.49
CA THR A 352 24.03 -15.60 -6.46
C THR A 352 23.94 -15.07 -7.90
N GLU A 353 22.77 -14.58 -8.30
CA GLU A 353 22.55 -14.05 -9.67
C GLU A 353 22.77 -12.54 -9.81
N PHE A 354 22.55 -11.76 -8.74
CA PHE A 354 22.58 -10.29 -8.82
C PHE A 354 23.86 -9.68 -8.26
N GLY A 355 24.73 -10.50 -7.66
CA GLY A 355 25.94 -10.06 -6.98
C GLY A 355 25.63 -9.29 -5.70
N THR A 356 26.53 -8.38 -5.33
CA THR A 356 26.42 -7.56 -4.12
C THR A 356 25.19 -6.64 -4.16
N LEU A 357 24.31 -6.83 -3.19
CA LEU A 357 23.12 -6.01 -2.96
C LEU A 357 23.39 -4.89 -1.97
N LEU A 358 24.18 -5.17 -0.94
CA LEU A 358 24.57 -4.25 0.13
C LEU A 358 26.08 -4.14 0.23
N ARG A 359 26.59 -2.91 0.35
CA ARG A 359 28.02 -2.63 0.52
C ARG A 359 28.26 -1.98 1.89
N ALA A 360 29.19 -2.52 2.67
CA ALA A 360 29.58 -1.89 3.93
C ALA A 360 30.13 -0.48 3.68
N VAL A 361 29.70 0.48 4.51
CA VAL A 361 30.19 1.87 4.49
C VAL A 361 31.24 2.00 5.58
N HIS A 362 32.47 2.35 5.20
CA HIS A 362 33.61 2.52 6.11
C HIS A 362 33.84 3.98 6.47
#